data_AF-A0A2V6JFG4-F1
#
_entry.id   AF-A0A2V6JFG4-F1
#
_cell.length_a   1.000
_cell.length_b   1.000
_cell.length_c   1.000
_cell.angle_alpha   90.00
_cell.angle_beta   90.00
_cell.angle_gamma   90.00
#
_symmetry.space_group_name_H-M   'P 1'
#
loop_
_entity.id
_entity.type
_entity.pdbx_description
1 polymer ?
#
loop_
_entity_poly.entity_id
_entity_poly.type
_entity_poly.pdbx_seq_one_letter_code
_entity_poly.pdbx_strand_id
1 'polypeptide(L)' 'ELTPHERIRYTDKFDDPNLPGEMQTTITLTKVSSGTDLNIVQEGVPAVIPAEACYLGWQESLALLAKLVEPEIPD' A
#
# COMPACT_ATOMS: atom_id res chain seq x y z
N GLU A 1 -7.43 11.09 -3.75
CA GLU A 1 -7.13 12.16 -2.77
C GLU A 1 -5.65 12.11 -2.47
N LEU A 2 -4.97 13.26 -2.53
CA LEU A 2 -3.54 13.35 -2.24
C LEU A 2 -3.32 14.51 -1.26
N THR A 3 -2.86 14.18 -0.06
CA THR A 3 -2.42 15.15 0.93
C THR A 3 -0.93 14.91 1.16
N PRO A 4 -0.05 15.84 0.74
CA PRO A 4 1.39 15.66 0.83
C PRO A 4 1.83 15.23 2.23
N HIS A 5 2.70 14.21 2.29
CA HIS A 5 3.29 13.66 3.51
C HIS A 5 2.32 13.05 4.54
N GLU A 6 1.01 13.00 4.25
CA GLU A 6 0.00 12.53 5.21
C GLU A 6 -0.88 11.41 4.65
N ARG A 7 -1.40 11.56 3.42
CA ARG A 7 -2.41 10.63 2.91
C ARG A 7 -2.39 10.49 1.39
N ILE A 8 -2.47 9.24 0.94
CA ILE A 8 -2.72 8.88 -0.46
C ILE A 8 -3.97 7.99 -0.45
N ARG A 9 -5.00 8.37 -1.20
CA ARG A 9 -6.18 7.51 -1.44
C ARG A 9 -6.45 7.41 -2.93
N TYR A 10 -6.47 6.19 -3.44
CA TYR A 10 -6.70 5.92 -4.86
C TYR A 10 -7.64 4.73 -5.04
N THR A 11 -8.31 4.71 -6.19
CA THR A 11 -9.05 3.55 -6.67
C THR A 11 -8.18 2.73 -7.60
N ASP A 12 -8.43 1.42 -7.63
CA ASP A 12 -7.71 0.47 -8.47
C ASP A 12 -8.67 -0.62 -8.95
N LYS A 13 -8.34 -1.26 -10.08
CA LYS A 13 -9.10 -2.38 -10.64
C LYS A 13 -8.17 -3.30 -11.40
N PHE A 14 -8.48 -4.59 -11.40
CA PHE A 14 -7.79 -5.52 -12.28
C PHE A 14 -8.25 -5.32 -13.73
N ASP A 15 -7.31 -5.47 -14.65
CA ASP A 15 -7.63 -5.52 -16.09
C ASP A 15 -8.28 -6.83 -16.50
N ASP A 16 -8.06 -7.92 -15.74
CA ASP A 16 -8.67 -9.22 -15.98
C ASP A 16 -10.19 -9.15 -15.74
N PRO A 17 -11.02 -9.39 -16.77
CA PRO A 17 -12.48 -9.37 -16.63
C PRO A 17 -13.02 -10.38 -15.60
N ASN A 18 -12.25 -11.40 -15.24
CA ASN A 18 -12.60 -12.41 -14.24
C ASN A 18 -12.37 -11.94 -12.79
N LEU A 19 -11.74 -10.78 -12.60
CA LEU A 19 -11.51 -10.15 -11.30
C LEU A 19 -12.27 -8.82 -11.19
N PRO A 20 -13.61 -8.82 -11.33
CA PRO A 20 -14.38 -7.59 -11.30
C PRO A 20 -14.41 -6.99 -9.89
N GLY A 21 -14.34 -5.66 -9.82
CA GLY A 21 -14.41 -4.91 -8.58
C GLY A 21 -13.51 -3.69 -8.65
N GLU A 22 -13.99 -2.58 -8.11
CA GLU A 22 -13.14 -1.42 -7.82
C GLU A 22 -12.68 -1.55 -6.36
N MET A 23 -11.36 -1.49 -6.18
CA MET A 23 -10.72 -1.45 -4.88
C MET A 23 -10.42 -0.01 -4.51
N GLN A 24 -10.41 0.29 -3.22
CA GLN A 24 -9.88 1.54 -2.70
C GLN A 24 -8.71 1.24 -1.77
N THR A 25 -7.56 1.83 -2.05
CA THR A 25 -6.41 1.78 -1.14
C THR A 25 -6.22 3.13 -0.48
N THR A 26 -6.15 3.13 0.84
CA THR A 26 -5.81 4.29 1.66
C THR A 26 -4.48 4.05 2.34
N ILE A 27 -3.51 4.91 2.05
CA ILE A 27 -2.20 4.95 2.70
C ILE A 27 -2.18 6.17 3.61
N THR A 28 -1.86 5.95 4.88
CA THR A 28 -1.71 7.01 5.90
C THR A 28 -0.27 7.00 6.40
N LEU A 29 0.35 8.18 6.39
CA LEU A 29 1.72 8.42 6.85
C LEU A 29 1.66 9.31 8.08
N THR A 30 2.25 8.87 9.18
CA THR A 30 2.31 9.65 10.42
C THR A 30 3.77 9.88 10.80
N LYS A 31 4.18 11.14 10.90
CA LYS A 31 5.52 11.47 11.38
C LYS A 31 5.67 11.02 12.84
N VAL A 32 6.73 10.27 13.13
CA VAL A 32 7.11 9.84 14.48
C VAL A 32 8.57 10.18 14.75
N SER A 33 9.03 10.04 15.99
CA SER A 33 10.40 10.44 16.37
C SER A 33 11.49 9.64 15.64
N SER A 34 11.22 8.39 15.27
CA SER A 34 12.15 7.49 14.60
C SER A 34 11.97 7.42 13.08
N GLY A 35 11.12 8.26 12.48
CA GLY A 35 10.82 8.22 11.05
C GLY A 35 9.34 8.42 10.76
N THR A 36 8.74 7.49 10.01
CA THR A 36 7.33 7.57 9.59
C THR A 36 6.63 6.26 9.91
N ASP A 37 5.52 6.33 10.63
CA ASP A 37 4.57 5.23 10.78
C ASP A 37 3.69 5.15 9.53
N LEU A 38 3.49 3.93 9.02
CA LEU A 38 2.79 3.65 7.77
C LEU A 38 1.63 2.71 8.03
N ASN A 39 0.41 3.16 7.73
CA ASN A 39 -0.79 2.33 7.77
C ASN A 39 -1.47 2.26 6.40
N ILE A 40 -1.78 1.04 5.95
CA ILE A 40 -2.41 0.79 4.65
C ILE A 40 -3.69 -0.02 4.87
N VAL A 41 -4.79 0.47 4.30
CA VAL A 41 -6.06 -0.25 4.24
C VAL A 41 -6.45 -0.40 2.78
N GLN A 42 -6.65 -1.64 2.33
CA GLN A 42 -7.16 -1.96 1.00
C GLN A 42 -8.56 -2.56 1.14
N GLU A 43 -9.55 -1.84 0.62
CA GLU A 43 -10.97 -2.17 0.68
C GLU A 43 -11.46 -2.64 -0.68
N GLY A 44 -12.51 -3.48 -0.70
CA GLY A 44 -13.15 -3.89 -1.95
C GLY A 44 -12.36 -4.92 -2.77
N VAL A 45 -11.36 -5.60 -2.16
CA VAL A 45 -10.63 -6.69 -2.81
C VAL A 45 -11.63 -7.76 -3.29
N PRO A 46 -11.58 -8.18 -4.57
CA PRO A 46 -12.48 -9.20 -5.09
C PRO A 46 -12.44 -10.48 -4.26
N ALA A 47 -13.61 -11.01 -3.88
CA ALA A 47 -13.72 -12.15 -2.96
C ALA A 47 -13.08 -13.46 -3.49
N VAL A 48 -12.82 -13.54 -4.79
CA VAL A 48 -12.10 -14.67 -5.41
C VAL A 48 -10.61 -14.66 -5.10
N ILE A 49 -10.05 -13.51 -4.71
CA ILE A 49 -8.66 -13.37 -4.32
C ILE A 49 -8.53 -13.75 -2.85
N PRO A 50 -7.72 -14.76 -2.50
CA PRO A 50 -7.48 -15.11 -1.11
C PRO A 50 -6.80 -13.95 -0.37
N ALA A 51 -7.30 -13.60 0.81
CA ALA A 51 -6.77 -12.48 1.59
C ALA A 51 -5.28 -12.69 1.94
N GLU A 52 -4.87 -13.93 2.20
CA GLU A 52 -3.48 -14.29 2.47
C GLU A 52 -2.55 -13.98 1.29
N ALA A 53 -3.02 -14.09 0.05
CA ALA A 53 -2.24 -13.75 -1.13
C ALA A 53 -2.03 -12.23 -1.23
N CYS A 54 -3.07 -11.44 -0.91
CA CYS A 54 -2.94 -9.99 -0.81
C CYS A 54 -1.95 -9.58 0.28
N TYR A 55 -2.04 -10.19 1.47
CA TYR A 55 -1.11 -9.90 2.56
C TYR A 55 0.34 -10.24 2.17
N LEU A 56 0.58 -11.38 1.53
CA LEU A 56 1.92 -11.77 1.08
C LEU A 56 2.49 -10.75 0.08
N GLY A 57 1.71 -10.37 -0.93
CA GLY A 57 2.16 -9.38 -1.92
C GLY A 57 2.47 -8.01 -1.29
N TRP A 58 1.65 -7.57 -0.33
CA TRP A 58 1.94 -6.35 0.44
C TRP A 58 3.19 -6.47 1.31
N GLN A 59 3.40 -7.60 1.99
CA GLN A 59 4.59 -7.82 2.81
C GLN A 59 5.87 -7.76 1.99
N GLU A 60 5.89 -8.42 0.82
CA GLU A 60 7.02 -8.37 -0.10
C GLU A 60 7.28 -6.95 -0.62
N SER A 61 6.22 -6.25 -1.02
CA SER A 61 6.31 -4.86 -1.51
C SER A 61 6.83 -3.90 -0.45
N LEU A 62 6.36 -4.03 0.80
CA LEU A 62 6.80 -3.20 1.92
C LEU A 62 8.23 -3.50 2.33
N ALA A 63 8.67 -4.76 2.26
CA ALA A 63 10.06 -5.12 2.49
C ALA A 63 11.00 -4.49 1.46
N LEU A 64 10.58 -4.38 0.19
CA LEU A 64 11.32 -3.68 -0.85
C LEU A 64 11.28 -2.16 -0.65
N LEU A 65 10.14 -1.60 -0.23
CA LEU A 65 10.02 -0.18 0.08
C LEU A 65 11.00 0.22 1.19
N ALA A 66 11.06 -0.54 2.29
CA ALA A 66 12.00 -0.28 3.38
C ALA A 66 13.46 -0.25 2.88
N LYS A 67 13.86 -1.23 2.06
CA LYS A 67 15.20 -1.25 1.44
C LYS A 67 15.49 -0.04 0.55
N LEU A 68 14.47 0.56 -0.05
CA LEU A 68 14.61 1.74 -0.91
C LEU A 68 14.71 3.04 -0.11
N VAL A 69 13.93 3.18 0.96
CA VAL A 69 13.73 4.48 1.62
C VAL A 69 14.43 4.65 2.97
N GLU A 70 14.83 3.56 3.63
CA GLU A 70 15.48 3.62 4.94
C GLU A 70 17.00 3.85 4.90
N PRO A 71 17.78 3.30 3.94
CA PRO A 71 19.21 3.54 3.95
C PRO A 71 19.57 5.02 3.77
N GLU A 72 20.45 5.52 4.63
CA GLU A 72 21.17 6.77 4.36
C GLU A 72 22.22 6.50 3.29
N ILE A 73 21.97 6.94 2.06
CA ILE A 73 22.93 6.88 0.97
C ILE A 73 23.82 8.13 1.06
N PRO A 74 25.12 8.00 1.39
CA PRO A 74 26.02 9.15 1.39
C PRO A 74 26.14 9.72 -0.03
N ASP A 75 26.25 11.06 -0.14
CA ASP A 75 26.56 11.76 -1.40
C ASP A 75 27.89 11.31 -2.02
#